data_AF-A0A239MQS2-F1
#
_entry.id   AF-A0A239MQS2-F1
#
_cell.length_a   1.000
_cell.length_b   1.000
_cell.length_c   1.000
_cell.angle_alpha   90.00
_cell.angle_beta   90.00
_cell.angle_gamma   90.00
#
_symmetry.space_group_name_H-M   'P 1'
#
loop_
_entity.id
_entity.type
_entity.pdbx_description
1 polymer ?
#
loop_
_entity_poly.entity_id
_entity_poly.type
_entity_poly.pdbx_seq_one_letter_code
_entity_poly.pdbx_strand_id
1 'polypeptide(L)'
;MATHHVTPHRTQPQPFHKPSLYEAIFALNRDMGLVIDDFNRLREFRFSRRYIDAFIVKMEELRSFANGELLERQQNREEKDSFHFSNLDRRFEQRFKDPNDVLIDAKRRQEQIAAEEQAILLRADRIRRQRAAEKRHDDNGGTVVEPE
;
A
#
# COMPACT_ATOMS: atom_id res chain seq x y z
N MET A 1 25.04 20.15 -22.49
CA MET A 1 23.73 19.47 -22.58
C MET A 1 23.11 19.52 -21.20
N ALA A 2 22.00 20.25 -21.04
CA ALA A 2 21.33 20.39 -19.75
C ALA A 2 20.54 19.12 -19.45
N THR A 3 20.95 18.37 -18.43
CA THR A 3 20.15 17.29 -17.86
C THR A 3 18.92 17.92 -17.20
N HIS A 4 17.79 17.89 -17.90
CA HIS A 4 16.50 18.20 -17.29
C HIS A 4 16.24 17.17 -16.19
N HIS A 5 16.58 17.52 -14.95
CA HIS A 5 16.05 16.84 -13.78
C HIS A 5 14.54 17.09 -13.77
N VAL A 6 13.79 16.20 -14.43
CA VAL A 6 12.35 16.15 -14.32
C VAL A 6 12.06 15.61 -12.94
N THR A 7 12.08 16.48 -11.93
CA THR A 7 11.56 16.15 -10.61
C THR A 7 10.08 15.88 -10.83
N PRO A 8 9.59 14.64 -10.64
CA PRO A 8 8.22 14.32 -10.94
C PRO A 8 7.31 15.18 -10.05
N HIS A 9 6.42 15.95 -10.69
CA HIS A 9 5.51 16.83 -9.98
C HIS A 9 4.54 16.01 -9.13
N ARG A 10 4.54 16.29 -7.82
CA ARG A 10 3.54 15.73 -6.91
C ARG A 10 2.16 16.21 -7.31
N THR A 11 1.18 15.30 -7.22
CA THR A 11 -0.23 15.59 -7.47
C THR A 11 -0.87 16.48 -6.39
N GLN A 12 -0.24 16.65 -5.23
CA GLN A 12 -0.66 17.61 -4.21
C GLN A 12 0.54 18.36 -3.62
N PRO A 13 0.48 19.70 -3.53
CA PRO A 13 1.50 20.47 -2.83
C PRO A 13 1.47 20.10 -1.35
N GLN A 14 2.63 19.69 -0.80
CA GLN A 14 2.77 19.55 0.64
C GLN A 14 2.73 20.96 1.25
N PRO A 15 1.91 21.20 2.28
CA PRO A 15 1.68 22.55 2.80
C PRO A 15 2.92 23.17 3.45
N PHE A 16 3.96 22.38 3.74
CA PHE A 16 5.22 22.86 4.31
C PHE A 16 6.40 21.93 3.96
N HIS A 17 7.60 22.51 3.94
CA HIS A 17 8.85 21.82 3.65
C HIS A 17 9.23 20.87 4.80
N LYS A 18 9.46 19.58 4.49
CA LYS A 18 9.69 18.52 5.50
C LYS A 18 10.86 18.82 6.44
N PRO A 19 12.07 19.19 5.96
CA PRO A 19 13.19 19.56 6.85
C PRO A 19 12.82 20.64 7.86
N SER A 20 12.11 21.68 7.43
CA SER A 20 11.72 22.79 8.30
C SER A 20 10.77 22.35 9.42
N LEU A 21 9.92 21.35 9.17
CA LEU A 21 9.08 20.76 10.22
C LEU A 21 9.92 20.01 11.25
N TYR A 22 10.88 19.19 10.81
CA TYR A 22 11.76 18.45 11.71
C TYR A 22 12.65 19.40 12.53
N GLU A 23 13.16 20.46 11.92
CA GLU A 23 13.90 21.52 12.60
C GLU A 23 13.06 22.20 13.68
N ALA A 24 11.80 22.54 13.37
CA ALA A 24 10.89 23.16 14.33
C ALA A 24 10.61 22.26 15.54
N ILE A 25 10.37 20.97 15.32
CA ILE A 25 10.14 20.01 16.42
C ILE A 25 11.42 19.73 17.19
N PHE A 26 12.56 19.66 16.52
CA PHE A 26 13.86 19.57 17.19
C PHE A 26 14.09 20.76 18.13
N ALA A 27 13.86 21.99 17.64
CA ALA A 27 13.98 23.21 18.44
C ALA A 27 13.02 23.17 19.64
N LEU A 28 11.76 22.80 19.43
CA LEU A 28 10.76 22.66 20.50
C LEU A 28 11.23 21.68 21.59
N ASN A 29 11.67 20.48 21.20
CA ASN A 29 12.14 19.46 22.11
C ASN A 29 13.35 19.92 22.94
N ARG A 30 14.32 20.56 22.28
CA ARG A 30 15.50 21.14 22.91
C ARG A 30 15.10 22.21 23.93
N ASP A 31 14.25 23.15 23.54
CA ASP A 31 13.88 24.29 24.37
C ASP A 31 13.05 23.83 25.59
N MET A 32 12.18 22.83 25.44
CA MET A 32 11.52 22.18 26.58
C MET A 32 12.53 21.49 27.51
N GLY A 33 13.62 20.94 26.97
CA GLY A 33 14.72 20.36 27.76
C GLY A 33 15.39 21.38 28.65
N LEU A 34 15.70 22.55 28.09
CA LEU A 34 16.28 23.66 28.85
C LEU A 34 15.37 24.11 30.00
N VAL A 35 14.07 24.22 29.76
CA VAL A 35 13.10 24.57 30.81
C VAL A 35 13.06 23.53 31.94
N ILE A 36 13.14 22.25 31.61
CA ILE A 36 13.19 21.17 32.60
C ILE A 36 14.49 21.23 33.41
N ASP A 37 15.62 21.49 32.75
CA ASP A 37 16.91 21.66 33.42
C ASP A 37 16.89 22.84 34.38
N ASP A 38 16.29 23.96 33.99
CA ASP A 38 16.12 25.13 34.85
C ASP A 38 15.22 24.83 36.04
N PHE A 39 14.13 24.08 35.85
CA PHE A 39 13.31 23.59 36.96
C PHE A 39 14.11 22.68 37.90
N ASN A 40 14.95 21.79 37.38
CA ASN A 40 15.81 20.95 38.20
C ASN A 40 16.81 21.77 39.02
N ARG A 41 17.42 22.81 38.44
CA ARG A 41 18.28 23.77 39.17
C ARG A 41 17.50 24.48 40.27
N LEU A 42 16.26 24.91 40.02
CA LEU A 42 15.42 25.53 41.04
C LEU A 42 15.14 24.60 42.24
N ARG A 43 15.18 23.27 42.06
CA ARG A 43 15.04 22.31 43.18
C ARG A 43 16.17 22.44 44.19
N GLU A 44 17.35 22.86 43.74
CA GLU A 44 18.53 23.06 44.59
C GLU A 44 18.38 24.28 45.50
N PHE A 45 17.62 25.29 45.06
CA PHE A 45 17.40 26.56 45.77
C PHE A 45 16.22 26.53 46.77
N ARG A 46 15.85 25.36 47.29
CA ARG A 46 14.77 25.17 48.29
C ARG A 46 13.37 25.65 47.86
N PHE A 47 13.12 25.83 46.56
CA PHE A 47 11.77 25.99 46.06
C PHE A 47 10.93 24.74 46.35
N SER A 48 9.61 24.90 46.40
CA SER A 48 8.69 23.79 46.66
C SER A 48 8.82 22.72 45.58
N ARG A 49 9.35 21.55 45.98
CA ARG A 49 9.53 20.39 45.10
C ARG A 49 8.23 19.95 44.44
N ARG A 50 7.11 20.02 45.18
CA ARG A 50 5.79 19.65 44.66
C ARG A 50 5.42 20.42 43.39
N TYR A 51 5.65 21.74 43.36
CA TYR A 51 5.31 22.55 42.19
C TYR A 51 6.31 22.32 41.06
N ILE A 52 7.60 22.21 41.39
CA ILE A 52 8.63 21.93 40.38
C ILE A 52 8.37 20.60 39.69
N ASP A 53 8.16 19.53 40.46
CA ASP A 53 7.92 18.20 39.89
C ASP A 53 6.64 18.21 39.03
N ALA A 54 5.59 18.95 39.44
CA ALA A 54 4.39 19.12 38.63
C ALA A 54 4.64 19.87 37.31
N PHE A 55 5.48 20.91 37.31
CA PHE A 55 5.83 21.63 36.08
C PHE A 55 6.68 20.78 35.15
N ILE A 56 7.65 20.02 35.67
CA ILE A 56 8.46 19.09 34.87
C ILE A 56 7.54 18.06 34.19
N VAL A 57 6.61 17.46 34.94
CA VAL A 57 5.64 16.51 34.37
C VAL A 57 4.82 17.15 33.26
N LYS A 58 4.34 18.39 33.46
CA LYS A 58 3.55 19.08 32.43
C LYS A 58 4.37 19.40 31.18
N MET A 59 5.65 19.73 31.32
CA MET A 59 6.56 19.95 30.20
C MET A 59 6.82 18.66 29.42
N GLU A 60 7.05 17.54 30.10
CA GLU A 60 7.22 16.23 29.45
C GLU A 60 5.94 15.76 28.76
N GLU A 61 4.78 16.00 29.36
CA GLU A 61 3.48 15.72 28.75
C GLU A 61 3.31 16.50 27.43
N LEU A 62 3.61 17.80 27.44
CA LEU A 62 3.52 18.64 26.25
C LEU A 62 4.51 18.20 25.16
N ARG A 63 5.74 17.82 25.56
CA ARG A 63 6.74 17.26 24.65
C ARG A 63 6.24 15.99 23.99
N SER A 64 5.70 15.06 24.78
CA SER A 64 5.14 13.80 24.31
C SER A 64 3.99 14.04 23.32
N PHE A 65 3.07 14.95 23.66
CA PHE A 65 1.93 15.30 22.81
C PHE A 65 2.38 15.86 21.45
N ALA A 66 3.26 16.87 21.45
CA ALA A 66 3.74 17.49 20.22
C ALA A 66 4.48 16.50 19.31
N ASN A 67 5.30 15.61 19.88
CA ASN A 67 5.99 14.57 19.12
C ASN A 67 5.01 13.52 18.57
N GLY A 68 3.98 13.14 19.34
CA GLY A 68 2.93 12.24 18.87
C GLY A 68 2.18 12.80 17.66
N GLU A 69 1.77 14.07 17.74
CA GLU A 69 1.07 14.77 16.65
C GLU A 69 1.96 14.89 15.39
N LEU A 70 3.26 15.15 15.56
CA LEU A 70 4.22 15.14 14.46
C LEU A 70 4.26 13.76 13.78
N LEU A 71 4.44 12.69 14.57
CA LEU A 71 4.62 11.33 14.07
C LEU A 71 3.39 10.88 13.28
N GLU A 72 2.19 11.11 13.80
CA GLU A 72 0.94 10.77 13.12
C GLU A 72 0.80 11.51 11.78
N ARG A 73 1.08 12.82 11.77
CA ARG A 73 1.00 13.62 10.54
C ARG A 73 2.06 13.23 9.52
N GLN A 74 3.27 12.92 9.97
CA GLN A 74 4.35 12.52 9.06
C GLN A 74 4.15 11.13 8.52
N GLN A 75 3.66 10.17 9.31
CA GLN A 75 3.34 8.83 8.84
C GLN A 75 2.39 8.89 7.64
N ASN A 76 1.28 9.62 7.77
CA ASN A 76 0.32 9.83 6.68
C ASN A 76 0.94 10.48 5.43
N ARG A 77 1.96 11.31 5.59
CA ARG A 77 2.66 11.97 4.47
C ARG A 77 3.64 11.02 3.80
N GLU A 78 4.40 10.26 4.58
CA GLU A 78 5.35 9.29 4.05
C GLU A 78 4.63 8.16 3.32
N GLU A 79 3.46 7.71 3.80
CA GLU A 79 2.64 6.73 3.08
C GLU A 79 2.20 7.22 1.70
N LYS A 80 1.73 8.47 1.62
CA LYS A 80 1.34 9.10 0.34
C LYS A 80 2.54 9.25 -0.60
N ASP A 81 3.67 9.68 -0.07
CA ASP A 81 4.89 9.85 -0.84
C ASP A 81 5.43 8.51 -1.35
N SER A 82 5.42 7.49 -0.50
CA SER A 82 5.79 6.12 -0.84
C SER A 82 4.92 5.59 -1.97
N PHE A 83 3.59 5.74 -1.88
CA PHE A 83 2.68 5.36 -2.96
C PHE A 83 2.95 6.12 -4.26
N HIS A 84 3.22 7.43 -4.17
CA HIS A 84 3.54 8.24 -5.34
C HIS A 84 4.82 7.78 -6.02
N PHE A 85 5.90 7.58 -5.26
CA PHE A 85 7.19 7.16 -5.80
C PHE A 85 7.16 5.71 -6.30
N SER A 86 6.46 4.79 -5.64
CA SER A 86 6.23 3.43 -6.14
C SER A 86 5.53 3.43 -7.51
N ASN A 87 4.55 4.31 -7.73
CA ASN A 87 3.90 4.44 -9.03
C ASN A 87 4.83 5.00 -10.12
N LEU A 88 5.70 5.95 -9.76
CA LEU A 88 6.69 6.50 -10.68
C LEU A 88 7.73 5.45 -11.05
N ASP A 89 8.20 4.70 -10.08
CA ASP A 89 9.17 3.62 -10.26
C ASP A 89 8.59 2.53 -11.17
N ARG A 90 7.37 2.06 -10.90
CA ARG A 90 6.67 1.12 -11.79
C ARG A 90 6.53 1.64 -13.22
N ARG A 91 6.25 2.94 -13.40
CA ARG A 91 6.17 3.55 -14.75
C ARG A 91 7.55 3.62 -15.41
N PHE A 92 8.59 3.88 -14.63
CA PHE A 92 9.96 3.86 -15.10
C PHE A 92 10.34 2.45 -15.55
N GLU A 93 10.16 1.44 -14.70
CA GLU A 93 10.37 0.02 -15.04
C GLU A 93 9.61 -0.40 -16.30
N GLN A 94 8.34 -0.02 -16.43
CA GLN A 94 7.55 -0.29 -17.65
C GLN A 94 8.14 0.33 -18.92
N ARG A 95 8.79 1.50 -18.83
CA ARG A 95 9.44 2.14 -19.98
C ARG A 95 10.73 1.43 -20.40
N PHE A 96 11.39 0.74 -19.48
CA PHE A 96 12.64 0.01 -19.72
C PHE A 96 12.47 -1.50 -19.76
N LYS A 97 11.23 -2.00 -19.81
CA LYS A 97 10.96 -3.41 -20.10
C LYS A 97 11.60 -3.78 -21.43
N ASP A 98 12.40 -4.84 -21.42
CA ASP A 98 13.00 -5.39 -22.63
C ASP A 98 11.87 -5.73 -23.62
N PRO A 99 11.94 -5.30 -24.89
CA PRO A 99 11.01 -5.73 -25.94
C PRO A 99 10.81 -7.26 -25.97
N ASN A 100 11.85 -8.04 -25.63
CA ASN A 100 11.77 -9.49 -25.54
C ASN A 100 10.85 -9.96 -24.40
N ASP A 101 10.85 -9.28 -23.25
CA ASP A 101 9.96 -9.62 -22.13
C ASP A 101 8.49 -9.41 -22.51
N VAL A 102 8.20 -8.33 -23.26
CA VAL A 102 6.85 -8.06 -23.78
C VAL A 102 6.41 -9.15 -24.77
N LEU A 103 7.31 -9.62 -25.62
CA LEU A 103 7.02 -10.70 -26.58
C LEU A 103 6.83 -12.06 -25.91
N ILE A 104 7.62 -12.37 -24.88
CA ILE A 104 7.47 -13.59 -24.07
C ILE A 104 6.12 -13.58 -23.35
N ASP A 105 5.73 -12.46 -22.74
CA ASP A 105 4.44 -12.31 -22.07
C ASP A 105 3.27 -12.42 -23.05
N ALA A 106 3.39 -11.82 -24.25
CA ALA A 106 2.38 -11.93 -25.30
C ALA A 106 2.19 -13.39 -25.78
N LYS A 107 3.30 -14.10 -25.99
CA LYS A 107 3.28 -15.51 -26.40
C LYS A 107 2.64 -16.41 -25.33
N ARG A 108 3.01 -16.23 -24.06
CA ARG A 108 2.38 -16.96 -22.94
C ARG A 108 0.88 -16.72 -22.86
N ARG A 109 0.43 -15.49 -23.08
CA ARG A 109 -1.00 -15.16 -23.06
C ARG A 109 -1.75 -15.80 -24.21
N GLN A 110 -1.15 -15.87 -25.39
CA GLN A 110 -1.72 -16.54 -26.56
C GLN A 110 -1.83 -18.06 -26.35
N GLU A 111 -0.81 -18.68 -25.73
CA GLU A 111 -0.83 -20.11 -25.36
C GLU A 111 -1.93 -20.42 -24.33
N GLN A 112 -2.14 -19.54 -23.34
CA GLN A 112 -3.23 -19.67 -22.37
C GLN A 112 -4.60 -19.62 -23.02
N ILE A 113 -4.83 -18.65 -23.91
CA ILE A 113 -6.10 -18.51 -24.63
C ILE A 113 -6.37 -19.76 -25.48
N ALA A 114 -5.37 -20.24 -26.21
CA ALA A 114 -5.52 -21.45 -27.03
C ALA A 114 -5.82 -22.69 -26.17
N ALA A 115 -5.20 -22.83 -25.00
CA ALA A 115 -5.49 -23.92 -24.06
C ALA A 115 -6.91 -23.84 -23.50
N GLU A 116 -7.40 -22.64 -23.16
CA GLU A 116 -8.77 -22.42 -22.72
C GLU A 116 -9.79 -22.77 -23.81
N GLU A 117 -9.56 -22.35 -25.05
CA GLU A 117 -10.41 -22.68 -26.19
C GLU A 117 -10.47 -24.19 -26.44
N GLN A 118 -9.33 -24.88 -26.39
CA GLN A 118 -9.28 -26.33 -26.52
C GLN A 118 -10.04 -27.04 -25.38
N ALA A 119 -9.91 -26.56 -24.15
CA ALA A 119 -10.65 -27.10 -23.01
C ALA A 119 -12.17 -26.92 -23.16
N ILE A 120 -12.62 -25.77 -23.70
CA ILE A 120 -14.03 -25.50 -23.99
C ILE A 120 -14.55 -26.46 -25.07
N LEU A 121 -13.79 -26.64 -26.16
CA LEU A 121 -14.17 -27.54 -27.25
C LEU A 121 -14.29 -29.00 -26.78
N LEU A 122 -13.31 -29.49 -26.01
CA LEU A 122 -13.34 -30.84 -25.44
C LEU A 122 -14.52 -31.04 -24.49
N ARG A 123 -14.86 -30.02 -23.69
CA ARG A 123 -16.02 -30.05 -22.80
C ARG A 123 -17.33 -30.08 -23.60
N ALA A 124 -17.44 -29.29 -24.67
CA ALA A 124 -18.61 -29.28 -25.55
C ALA A 124 -18.82 -30.63 -26.23
N ASP A 125 -17.76 -31.27 -26.72
CA ASP A 125 -17.84 -32.60 -27.35
C ASP A 125 -18.21 -33.69 -26.36
N ARG A 126 -17.71 -33.65 -25.11
CA ARG A 126 -18.14 -34.57 -24.06
C ARG A 126 -19.64 -34.45 -23.79
N ILE A 127 -20.17 -33.23 -23.69
CA ILE A 127 -21.61 -32.97 -23.48
C ILE A 127 -22.45 -33.49 -24.66
N ARG A 128 -22.00 -33.28 -25.90
CA ARG A 128 -22.68 -33.79 -27.09
C ARG A 128 -22.75 -35.32 -27.10
N ARG A 129 -21.66 -36.01 -26.75
CA ARG A 129 -21.61 -37.47 -26.67
C ARG A 129 -22.53 -38.01 -25.57
N GLN A 130 -22.57 -37.37 -24.41
CA GLN A 130 -23.49 -37.73 -23.33
C GLN A 130 -24.96 -37.62 -23.77
N ARG A 131 -25.35 -36.48 -24.37
CA ARG A 131 -26.71 -36.28 -24.88
C ARG A 131 -27.10 -37.27 -25.99
N ALA A 132 -26.14 -37.64 -26.85
CA ALA A 132 -26.39 -38.63 -27.89
C ALA A 132 -26.53 -40.06 -27.31
N ALA A 133 -25.82 -40.38 -26.23
CA ALA A 133 -25.96 -41.64 -25.52
C ALA A 133 -27.28 -41.72 -24.74
N GLU A 134 -27.71 -40.62 -24.09
CA GLU A 134 -29.00 -40.50 -23.41
C GLU A 134 -30.17 -40.71 -24.40
N LYS A 135 -30.14 -40.04 -25.56
CA LYS A 135 -31.16 -40.25 -26.60
C LYS A 135 -31.24 -41.69 -27.12
N ARG A 136 -30.09 -42.36 -27.28
CA ARG A 136 -30.05 -43.78 -27.69
C ARG A 136 -30.57 -44.72 -26.62
N HIS A 137 -30.48 -44.34 -25.35
CA HIS A 137 -31.04 -45.11 -24.23
C HIS A 137 -32.57 -44.94 -24.16
N ASP A 138 -33.08 -43.73 -24.42
CA ASP A 138 -34.51 -43.46 -24.48
C ASP A 138 -35.20 -44.16 -25.67
N ASP A 139 -34.56 -44.20 -26.85
CA ASP A 139 -35.11 -44.88 -28.04
C ASP A 139 -35.15 -46.42 -27.90
N ASN A 140 -34.33 -47.01 -27.02
CA ASN A 140 -34.28 -48.46 -26.80
C ASN A 140 -35.16 -48.93 -25.61
N GLY A 141 -35.78 -48.02 -24.87
CA GLY A 141 -36.67 -48.31 -23.74
C GLY A 141 -38.15 -48.50 -24.11
N GLY A 142 -38.51 -48.31 -25.38
CA GLY A 142 -39.89 -48.36 -25.88
C GLY A 142 -40.31 -49.73 -26.43
N THR A 143 -40.28 -50.80 -25.63
CA THR A 143 -41.11 -51.99 -25.91
C THR A 143 -41.80 -52.42 -24.62
N VAL A 144 -42.98 -51.83 -24.37
CA VAL A 144 -43.90 -52.27 -23.32
C VAL A 144 -44.63 -53.50 -23.85
N VAL A 145 -44.32 -54.66 -23.28
CA VAL A 145 -45.11 -55.89 -23.46
C VAL A 145 -46.29 -55.80 -22.48
N GLU A 146 -47.51 -55.63 -23.00
CA GLU A 146 -48.74 -55.83 -22.22
C GLU A 146 -48.98 -57.34 -22.01
N PRO A 147 -49.34 -57.80 -20.79
CA PRO A 147 -49.74 -59.18 -20.57
C PRO A 147 -51.27 -59.34 -20.62
N GLU A 148 -51.74 -60.37 -21.33
CA GLU A 148 -53.06 -60.99 -21.13
C GLU A 148 -52.99 -62.12 -20.09
#